data_AF-A0A7J3I9I9-F1
#
_entry.id   AF-A0A7J3I9I9-F1
#
_cell.length_a   1.000
_cell.length_b   1.000
_cell.length_c   1.000
_cell.angle_alpha   90.00
_cell.angle_beta   90.00
_cell.angle_gamma   90.00
#
_symmetry.space_group_name_H-M   'P 1'
#
loop_
_entity.id
_entity.type
_entity.pdbx_description
1 polymer ?
#
loop_
_entity_poly.entity_id
_entity_poly.type
_entity_poly.pdbx_seq_one_letter_code
_entity_poly.pdbx_strand_id
1 'polypeptide(L)'
;MSKNKSLLEFTKSKKKNGYSKQEVSIPHISSSETQTPSDAAKVDSLKKSLAESSSPSIRIADQYVETPPESGSKIGKLYEVSGIRVEVPENLNIENPRTIKFNTSPNIIDKVDNAYLMQIEYDGELKKAVLIFYNSNTHELVYWYDKTGHKPYFLTDIPPDKVNKIGEVTRHSSFESVEIVEKFDPLNSTKRLLTKIVTKDPVAVRTLRTKVPIAWEANIRYHINYIYDRQLIPGLPYTIYGDRIIEIYDVDIESLRESIVKMLALPPESSDIAIHFAKLFESKWFTPKRIAVDIEVYTPFEGRVPSPDIAEYPIISIALASNDNIKKVFVLFRENLKILKDVVCDADIEIYDNEYGMMIDFLSIILQ
;
A
#
# COMPACT_ATOMS: atom_id res chain seq x y z
N MET A 1 15.18 24.28 -19.60
CA MET A 1 14.34 24.05 -20.79
C MET A 1 15.15 23.32 -21.86
N SER A 2 15.17 21.99 -21.82
CA SER A 2 15.57 21.17 -22.96
C SER A 2 14.28 20.64 -23.58
N LYS A 3 14.02 20.99 -24.85
CA LYS A 3 12.83 20.50 -25.56
C LYS A 3 12.99 18.99 -25.81
N ASN A 4 11.94 18.22 -25.49
CA ASN A 4 11.81 16.82 -25.91
C ASN A 4 11.92 16.76 -27.44
N LYS A 5 12.85 15.95 -27.93
CA LYS A 5 13.13 15.83 -29.36
C LYS A 5 12.29 14.70 -29.94
N SER A 6 11.61 14.98 -31.04
CA SER A 6 10.88 13.94 -31.78
C SER A 6 11.86 12.93 -32.40
N LEU A 7 11.35 11.73 -32.75
CA LEU A 7 12.11 10.65 -33.41
C LEU A 7 12.90 11.11 -34.66
N LEU A 8 12.39 12.11 -35.38
CA LEU A 8 13.06 12.70 -36.54
C LEU A 8 14.26 13.59 -36.16
N GLU A 9 14.25 14.20 -34.99
CA GLU A 9 15.32 15.09 -34.53
C GLU A 9 16.49 14.30 -33.93
N PHE A 10 16.20 13.16 -33.29
CA PHE A 10 17.23 12.27 -32.74
C PHE A 10 18.06 11.59 -33.85
N THR A 11 17.38 11.06 -34.88
CA THR A 11 18.02 10.38 -36.03
C THR A 11 18.82 11.32 -36.93
N LYS A 12 18.44 12.60 -37.03
CA LYS A 12 19.20 13.62 -37.78
C LYS A 12 20.47 14.09 -37.05
N SER A 13 20.51 14.05 -35.72
CA SER A 13 21.68 14.53 -34.96
C SER A 13 22.87 13.56 -35.03
N LYS A 14 22.62 12.23 -35.02
CA LYS A 14 23.69 11.22 -35.12
C LYS A 14 24.33 11.12 -36.51
N LYS A 15 23.61 11.43 -37.60
CA LYS A 15 24.21 11.43 -38.95
C LYS A 15 25.27 12.51 -39.17
N LYS A 16 25.36 13.53 -38.32
CA LYS A 16 26.38 14.59 -38.40
C LYS A 16 27.69 14.27 -37.68
N ASN A 17 27.71 13.33 -36.73
CA ASN A 17 28.90 12.97 -35.97
C ASN A 17 29.42 11.60 -36.44
N GLY A 18 30.14 11.60 -37.57
CA GLY A 18 30.87 10.42 -38.02
C GLY A 18 32.09 10.17 -37.14
N TYR A 19 32.22 8.94 -36.62
CA TYR A 19 33.48 8.42 -36.09
C TYR A 19 33.83 7.10 -36.77
N SER A 20 35.12 7.01 -37.10
CA SER A 20 35.81 5.95 -37.82
C SER A 20 35.83 4.63 -37.07
N LYS A 21 35.69 3.51 -37.81
CA LYS A 21 35.99 2.15 -37.34
C LYS A 21 37.44 2.07 -36.83
N GLN A 22 37.64 1.61 -35.61
CA GLN A 22 38.86 0.93 -35.19
C GLN A 22 38.50 -0.51 -34.83
N GLU A 23 39.10 -1.45 -35.54
CA GLU A 23 39.09 -2.88 -35.22
C GLU A 23 40.01 -3.11 -34.01
N VAL A 24 39.53 -3.87 -33.02
CA VAL A 24 40.37 -4.44 -31.97
C VAL A 24 40.20 -5.95 -32.00
N SER A 25 41.33 -6.61 -32.16
CA SER A 25 41.55 -8.06 -32.28
C SER A 25 41.38 -8.80 -30.95
N ILE A 26 40.81 -10.00 -31.01
CA ILE A 26 40.71 -10.95 -29.90
C ILE A 26 41.83 -12.00 -30.07
N PRO A 27 42.62 -12.34 -29.03
CA PRO A 27 43.57 -13.44 -29.13
C PRO A 27 42.89 -14.79 -28.95
N HIS A 28 43.19 -15.70 -29.89
CA HIS A 28 42.95 -17.13 -29.78
C HIS A 28 43.83 -17.75 -28.67
N ILE A 29 43.24 -18.60 -27.83
CA ILE A 29 43.95 -19.69 -27.15
C ILE A 29 43.19 -20.99 -27.45
N SER A 30 43.94 -21.97 -27.94
CA SER A 30 43.51 -23.28 -28.42
C SER A 30 43.58 -24.38 -27.34
N SER A 31 42.54 -25.21 -27.35
CA SER A 31 42.51 -26.69 -27.16
C SER A 31 43.12 -27.34 -25.91
N SER A 32 42.30 -28.10 -25.18
CA SER A 32 42.44 -29.56 -25.11
C SER A 32 41.19 -30.21 -24.48
N GLU A 33 40.72 -31.28 -25.13
CA GLU A 33 39.71 -32.22 -24.64
C GLU A 33 40.31 -33.11 -23.55
N THR A 34 39.52 -33.49 -22.53
CA THR A 34 39.36 -34.89 -22.09
C THR A 34 38.35 -35.05 -20.94
N GLN A 35 37.32 -35.87 -21.22
CA GLN A 35 36.74 -36.95 -20.40
C GLN A 35 36.22 -36.68 -18.97
N THR A 36 34.92 -36.96 -18.80
CA THR A 36 34.29 -37.37 -17.53
C THR A 36 34.79 -38.76 -17.08
N PRO A 37 34.76 -39.06 -15.77
CA PRO A 37 33.70 -39.94 -15.26
C PRO A 37 33.20 -39.61 -13.84
N SER A 38 32.24 -40.45 -13.42
CA SER A 38 31.29 -40.39 -12.31
C SER A 38 31.82 -40.68 -10.90
N ASP A 39 30.89 -40.49 -9.96
CA ASP A 39 30.67 -41.20 -8.67
C ASP A 39 31.23 -40.65 -7.35
N ALA A 40 30.24 -40.27 -6.52
CA ALA A 40 30.08 -40.49 -5.09
C ALA A 40 31.21 -41.20 -4.33
N ALA A 41 31.83 -40.48 -3.38
CA ALA A 41 32.05 -40.88 -1.99
C ALA A 41 33.01 -39.89 -1.30
N LYS A 42 32.53 -39.22 -0.25
CA LYS A 42 33.26 -38.98 1.01
C LYS A 42 32.44 -38.07 1.94
N VAL A 43 31.55 -38.74 2.66
CA VAL A 43 31.30 -38.43 4.06
C VAL A 43 32.61 -38.66 4.81
N ASP A 44 32.87 -37.83 5.82
CA ASP A 44 33.59 -38.13 7.06
C ASP A 44 34.81 -37.23 7.33
N SER A 45 34.53 -36.02 7.82
CA SER A 45 35.43 -35.27 8.71
C SER A 45 34.62 -34.20 9.43
N LEU A 46 34.83 -34.07 10.74
CA LEU A 46 34.24 -33.08 11.68
C LEU A 46 32.97 -33.51 12.42
N LYS A 47 33.05 -34.65 13.11
CA LYS A 47 32.38 -34.86 14.40
C LYS A 47 33.32 -35.54 15.40
N LYS A 48 34.07 -34.77 16.19
CA LYS A 48 34.31 -34.96 17.64
C LYS A 48 35.50 -34.15 18.16
N SER A 49 35.18 -33.05 18.82
CA SER A 49 35.78 -32.61 20.09
C SER A 49 34.76 -31.65 20.73
N LEU A 50 33.77 -32.15 21.49
CA LEU A 50 33.78 -32.13 22.96
C LEU A 50 34.33 -30.80 23.49
N ALA A 51 33.46 -29.83 23.77
CA ALA A 51 32.78 -29.67 25.06
C ALA A 51 33.75 -29.28 26.17
N GLU A 52 33.89 -27.97 26.40
CA GLU A 52 33.70 -27.32 27.71
C GLU A 52 34.02 -25.82 27.64
N SER A 53 33.27 -25.07 28.45
CA SER A 53 33.55 -23.75 29.01
C SER A 53 33.04 -22.46 28.31
N SER A 54 32.21 -21.77 29.10
CA SER A 54 31.96 -20.32 29.16
C SER A 54 31.09 -19.66 28.07
N SER A 55 29.84 -19.43 28.46
CA SER A 55 28.89 -18.48 27.87
C SER A 55 29.50 -17.07 27.77
N PRO A 56 29.53 -16.43 26.59
CA PRO A 56 29.65 -14.99 26.51
C PRO A 56 28.25 -14.37 26.52
N SER A 57 27.97 -13.65 27.59
CA SER A 57 26.93 -12.63 27.70
C SER A 57 26.87 -11.77 26.42
N ILE A 58 25.77 -11.91 25.68
CA ILE A 58 25.41 -10.99 24.60
C ILE A 58 25.01 -9.68 25.27
N ARG A 59 25.94 -8.73 25.28
CA ARG A 59 25.61 -7.32 25.50
C ARG A 59 24.74 -6.89 24.31
N ILE A 60 23.48 -6.57 24.58
CA ILE A 60 22.63 -5.82 23.66
C ILE A 60 23.35 -4.49 23.48
N ALA A 61 24.07 -4.34 22.37
CA ALA A 61 24.60 -3.06 21.95
C ALA A 61 23.38 -2.17 21.64
N ASP A 62 23.35 -1.01 22.28
CA ASP A 62 22.33 0.01 22.13
C ASP A 62 21.94 0.17 20.65
N GLN A 63 20.68 -0.15 20.34
CA GLN A 63 20.11 0.29 19.08
C GLN A 63 20.14 1.82 19.11
N TYR A 64 20.94 2.39 18.22
CA TYR A 64 20.92 3.81 17.92
C TYR A 64 19.47 4.23 17.64
N VAL A 65 18.89 4.94 18.60
CA VAL A 65 17.74 5.81 18.37
C VAL A 65 18.29 6.92 17.50
N GLU A 66 18.14 6.80 16.18
CA GLU A 66 18.34 7.94 15.30
C GLU A 66 17.26 8.97 15.66
N THR A 67 17.72 10.05 16.28
CA THR A 67 17.01 11.31 16.39
C THR A 67 16.44 11.70 15.02
N PRO A 68 15.27 12.38 14.98
CA PRO A 68 14.69 12.83 13.72
C PRO A 68 15.75 13.61 12.93
N PRO A 69 15.87 13.42 11.61
CA PRO A 69 16.75 14.27 10.83
C PRO A 69 16.30 15.71 11.06
N GLU A 70 17.23 16.55 11.51
CA GLU A 70 17.02 17.99 11.60
C GLU A 70 16.41 18.47 10.28
N SER A 71 15.36 19.28 10.40
CA SER A 71 14.66 19.90 9.28
C SER A 71 15.64 20.75 8.46
N GLY A 72 16.27 20.12 7.48
CA GLY A 72 17.35 20.74 6.72
C GLY A 72 18.05 19.78 5.77
N SER A 73 17.34 18.80 5.20
CA SER A 73 17.88 18.07 4.05
C SER A 73 18.07 19.07 2.91
N LYS A 74 19.32 19.33 2.52
CA LYS A 74 19.63 20.16 1.35
C LYS A 74 18.97 19.52 0.11
N ILE A 75 18.27 20.34 -0.66
CA ILE A 75 17.67 19.94 -1.93
C ILE A 75 18.83 19.71 -2.90
N GLY A 76 19.06 18.45 -3.29
CA GLY A 76 20.17 18.09 -4.17
C GLY A 76 19.89 18.42 -5.62
N LYS A 77 18.65 18.23 -6.09
CA LYS A 77 18.18 18.61 -7.43
C LYS A 77 16.70 18.98 -7.43
N LEU A 78 16.37 20.08 -8.10
CA LEU A 78 15.00 20.55 -8.33
C LEU A 78 14.63 20.29 -9.79
N TYR A 79 13.57 19.53 -10.03
CA TYR A 79 13.04 19.29 -11.36
C TYR A 79 11.69 19.99 -11.50
N GLU A 80 11.56 20.86 -12.50
CA GLU A 80 10.31 21.54 -12.84
C GLU A 80 9.88 21.10 -14.24
N VAL A 81 8.80 20.31 -14.30
CA VAL A 81 8.20 19.83 -15.55
C VAL A 81 6.69 19.98 -15.44
N SER A 82 6.08 20.66 -16.42
CA SER A 82 4.63 20.87 -16.50
C SER A 82 3.97 21.44 -15.23
N GLY A 83 4.69 22.30 -14.48
CA GLY A 83 4.19 22.95 -13.27
C GLY A 83 4.27 22.11 -11.99
N ILE A 84 4.76 20.87 -12.07
CA ILE A 84 5.02 20.02 -10.90
C ILE A 84 6.48 20.21 -10.49
N ARG A 85 6.68 20.45 -9.20
CA ARG A 85 8.01 20.56 -8.57
C ARG A 85 8.32 19.27 -7.85
N VAL A 86 9.35 18.56 -8.32
CA VAL A 86 9.86 17.36 -7.65
C VAL A 86 11.21 17.71 -7.02
N GLU A 87 11.26 17.62 -5.69
CA GLU A 87 12.47 17.84 -4.91
C GLU A 87 13.13 16.48 -4.60
N VAL A 88 14.34 16.27 -5.11
CA VAL A 88 15.11 15.07 -4.81
C VAL A 88 16.14 15.40 -3.72
N PRO A 89 16.05 14.76 -2.53
CA PRO A 89 17.03 14.94 -1.46
C PRO A 89 18.44 14.55 -1.90
N GLU A 90 19.45 15.31 -1.45
CA GLU A 90 20.86 15.10 -1.80
C GLU A 90 21.43 13.76 -1.26
N ASN A 91 20.76 13.17 -0.27
CA ASN A 91 21.13 11.91 0.38
C ASN A 91 20.49 10.65 -0.24
N LEU A 92 19.90 10.76 -1.44
CA LEU A 92 19.35 9.59 -2.14
C LEU A 92 20.49 8.69 -2.64
N ASN A 93 20.81 7.62 -1.90
CA ASN A 93 21.75 6.60 -2.34
C ASN A 93 21.06 5.62 -3.29
N ILE A 94 21.41 5.66 -4.57
CA ILE A 94 20.84 4.82 -5.65
C ILE A 94 21.39 3.38 -5.58
N GLU A 95 22.52 3.14 -4.92
CA GLU A 95 23.13 1.81 -4.80
C GLU A 95 22.39 0.90 -3.79
N ASN A 96 21.48 1.47 -3.00
CA ASN A 96 20.67 0.74 -2.04
C ASN A 96 19.25 1.29 -2.11
N PRO A 97 18.39 0.79 -3.02
CA PRO A 97 17.06 1.34 -3.26
C PRO A 97 16.21 1.14 -1.99
N ARG A 98 16.24 2.14 -1.10
CA ARG A 98 15.23 2.24 -0.05
C ARG A 98 13.93 2.60 -0.75
N THR A 99 12.85 1.89 -0.45
CA THR A 99 11.51 2.28 -0.89
C THR A 99 11.22 3.69 -0.40
N ILE A 100 11.38 4.68 -1.28
CA ILE A 100 10.96 6.04 -1.01
C ILE A 100 9.48 6.06 -1.36
N LYS A 101 8.63 6.12 -0.33
CA LYS A 101 7.22 6.42 -0.56
C LYS A 101 7.15 7.80 -1.19
N PHE A 102 6.54 7.90 -2.37
CA PHE A 102 6.16 9.20 -2.91
C PHE A 102 5.13 9.79 -1.95
N ASN A 103 5.57 10.72 -1.10
CA ASN A 103 4.70 11.42 -0.18
C ASN A 103 3.90 12.46 -0.98
N THR A 104 2.77 12.03 -1.55
CA THR A 104 1.69 12.98 -1.80
C THR A 104 1.15 13.37 -0.43
N SER A 105 1.29 14.64 -0.04
CA SER A 105 0.67 15.15 1.18
C SER A 105 -0.83 14.81 1.14
N PRO A 106 -1.35 14.03 2.09
CA PRO A 106 -2.76 13.65 2.06
C PRO A 106 -3.61 14.92 2.10
N ASN A 107 -4.59 15.02 1.20
CA ASN A 107 -5.57 16.11 1.23
C ASN A 107 -6.52 15.87 2.41
N ILE A 108 -6.15 16.40 3.58
CA ILE A 108 -6.92 16.25 4.81
C ILE A 108 -8.10 17.20 4.76
N ILE A 109 -9.30 16.65 4.94
CA ILE A 109 -10.55 17.40 4.86
C ILE A 109 -11.36 17.32 6.15
N ASP A 110 -12.13 18.37 6.38
CA ASP A 110 -13.18 18.41 7.41
C ASP A 110 -14.59 18.46 6.83
N LYS A 111 -14.70 18.67 5.51
CA LYS A 111 -15.97 18.74 4.79
C LYS A 111 -15.81 18.20 3.37
N VAL A 112 -16.78 17.39 2.95
CA VAL A 112 -16.98 17.03 1.54
C VAL A 112 -18.45 16.67 1.34
N ASP A 113 -19.05 17.17 0.26
CA ASP A 113 -20.49 16.99 0.06
C ASP A 113 -20.82 15.60 -0.54
N ASN A 114 -19.95 15.03 -1.37
CA ASN A 114 -20.11 13.70 -1.95
C ASN A 114 -18.75 13.05 -2.20
N ALA A 115 -18.42 12.00 -1.45
CA ALA A 115 -17.23 11.19 -1.68
C ALA A 115 -17.47 9.73 -1.28
N TYR A 116 -16.88 8.80 -2.04
CA TYR A 116 -17.04 7.37 -1.84
C TYR A 116 -16.00 6.85 -0.87
N LEU A 117 -16.41 6.16 0.19
CA LEU A 117 -15.47 5.58 1.15
C LEU A 117 -14.71 4.43 0.49
N MET A 118 -13.41 4.59 0.24
CA MET A 118 -12.61 3.57 -0.44
C MET A 118 -12.02 2.57 0.55
N GLN A 119 -11.41 3.09 1.60
CA GLN A 119 -10.65 2.30 2.56
C GLN A 119 -10.58 3.00 3.91
N ILE A 120 -10.37 2.22 4.96
CA ILE A 120 -10.03 2.69 6.29
C ILE A 120 -8.67 2.11 6.65
N GLU A 121 -7.78 2.97 7.12
CA GLU A 121 -6.47 2.59 7.64
C GLU A 121 -6.28 3.07 9.09
N TYR A 122 -5.14 2.72 9.67
CA TYR A 122 -4.73 3.19 10.99
C TYR A 122 -3.41 3.94 10.86
N ASP A 123 -3.40 5.20 11.27
CA ASP A 123 -2.19 5.98 11.44
C ASP A 123 -1.61 5.70 12.82
N GLY A 124 -0.44 5.05 12.87
CA GLY A 124 0.24 4.70 14.11
C GLY A 124 0.91 5.87 14.83
N GLU A 125 1.28 6.92 14.10
CA GLU A 125 1.87 8.14 14.65
C GLU A 125 0.79 8.98 15.34
N LEU A 126 -0.33 9.20 14.64
CA LEU A 126 -1.48 9.95 15.16
C LEU A 126 -2.39 9.10 16.05
N LYS A 127 -2.20 7.77 16.06
CA LYS A 127 -2.99 6.78 16.79
C LYS A 127 -4.48 6.85 16.50
N LYS A 128 -4.84 7.05 15.24
CA LYS A 128 -6.24 7.28 14.80
C LYS A 128 -6.57 6.45 13.57
N ALA A 129 -7.86 6.16 13.41
CA ALA A 129 -8.34 5.69 12.11
C ALA A 129 -8.26 6.84 11.10
N VAL A 130 -7.88 6.52 9.86
CA VAL A 130 -7.96 7.43 8.72
C VAL A 130 -8.86 6.81 7.67
N LEU A 131 -9.88 7.56 7.27
CA LEU A 131 -10.83 7.16 6.24
C LEU A 131 -10.39 7.83 4.96
N ILE A 132 -10.22 7.03 3.92
CA ILE A 132 -9.77 7.45 2.60
C ILE A 132 -11.00 7.44 1.70
N PHE A 133 -11.38 8.62 1.23
CA PHE A 133 -12.53 8.80 0.35
C PHE A 133 -12.08 9.21 -1.05
N TYR A 134 -12.83 8.80 -2.06
CA TYR A 134 -12.69 9.26 -3.44
C TYR A 134 -13.75 10.31 -3.76
N ASN A 135 -13.34 11.56 -4.01
CA ASN A 135 -14.25 12.63 -4.38
C ASN A 135 -14.61 12.49 -5.86
N SER A 136 -15.87 12.19 -6.17
CA SER A 136 -16.31 11.96 -7.55
C SER A 136 -16.26 13.21 -8.44
N ASN A 137 -16.24 14.41 -7.85
CA ASN A 137 -16.23 15.68 -8.59
C ASN A 137 -14.80 16.13 -8.94
N THR A 138 -13.84 15.94 -8.03
CA THR A 138 -12.44 16.36 -8.25
C THR A 138 -11.56 15.22 -8.74
N HIS A 139 -12.03 13.97 -8.67
CA HIS A 139 -11.26 12.76 -8.97
C HIS A 139 -10.02 12.56 -8.08
N GLU A 140 -10.06 13.09 -6.87
CA GLU A 140 -8.96 13.04 -5.91
C GLU A 140 -9.31 12.15 -4.71
N LEU A 141 -8.27 11.59 -4.08
CA LEU A 141 -8.38 10.98 -2.76
C LEU A 141 -8.30 12.06 -1.69
N VAL A 142 -9.26 12.04 -0.77
CA VAL A 142 -9.33 12.93 0.39
C VAL A 142 -9.36 12.10 1.67
N TYR A 143 -8.77 12.64 2.73
CA TYR A 143 -8.47 11.91 3.95
C TYR A 143 -9.19 12.56 5.13
N TRP A 144 -9.91 11.77 5.91
CA TRP A 144 -10.56 12.23 7.13
C TRP A 144 -10.04 11.41 8.31
N TYR A 145 -9.47 12.09 9.30
CA TYR A 145 -8.98 11.45 10.51
C TYR A 145 -10.07 11.38 11.57
N ASP A 146 -10.10 10.27 12.31
CA ASP A 146 -11.07 10.08 13.38
C ASP A 146 -11.05 11.22 14.41
N LYS A 147 -12.25 11.70 14.70
CA LYS A 147 -12.57 12.73 15.71
C LYS A 147 -13.46 12.20 16.83
N THR A 148 -13.87 10.94 16.73
CA THR A 148 -14.80 10.29 17.66
C THR A 148 -14.08 9.75 18.89
N GLY A 149 -12.76 9.56 18.79
CA GLY A 149 -11.95 9.01 19.86
C GLY A 149 -12.06 7.49 19.96
N HIS A 150 -12.43 6.83 18.87
CA HIS A 150 -12.47 5.38 18.82
C HIS A 150 -11.07 4.82 19.08
N LYS A 151 -11.00 3.76 19.89
CA LYS A 151 -9.75 3.13 20.31
C LYS A 151 -9.86 1.62 20.17
N PRO A 152 -8.74 0.92 19.87
CA PRO A 152 -8.72 -0.53 19.81
C PRO A 152 -9.07 -1.16 21.15
N TYR A 153 -9.85 -2.24 21.13
CA TYR A 153 -10.25 -2.95 22.34
C TYR A 153 -10.42 -4.45 22.09
N PHE A 154 -10.61 -5.19 23.18
CA PHE A 154 -11.17 -6.54 23.17
C PHE A 154 -12.05 -6.75 24.41
N LEU A 155 -12.82 -7.84 24.42
CA LEU A 155 -13.78 -8.12 25.48
C LEU A 155 -13.35 -9.31 26.32
N THR A 156 -13.74 -9.32 27.60
CA THR A 156 -13.58 -10.43 28.53
C THR A 156 -14.78 -10.49 29.50
N ASP A 157 -15.02 -11.64 30.11
CA ASP A 157 -16.08 -11.87 31.10
C ASP A 157 -15.57 -11.65 32.54
N ILE A 158 -14.28 -11.35 32.70
CA ILE A 158 -13.69 -10.97 33.97
C ILE A 158 -14.28 -9.60 34.39
N PRO A 159 -14.85 -9.47 35.61
CA PRO A 159 -15.33 -8.18 36.10
C PRO A 159 -14.24 -7.10 36.16
N PRO A 160 -14.57 -5.80 35.97
CA PRO A 160 -13.57 -4.72 35.91
C PRO A 160 -12.63 -4.68 37.12
N ASP A 161 -13.13 -4.89 38.33
CA ASP A 161 -12.32 -4.90 39.57
C ASP A 161 -11.26 -6.00 39.58
N LYS A 162 -11.54 -7.12 38.91
CA LYS A 162 -10.59 -8.23 38.76
C LYS A 162 -9.60 -7.95 37.64
N VAL A 163 -10.05 -7.38 36.50
CA VAL A 163 -9.14 -6.94 35.43
C VAL A 163 -8.12 -5.93 35.96
N ASN A 164 -8.57 -4.98 36.78
CA ASN A 164 -7.70 -3.97 37.38
C ASN A 164 -6.61 -4.55 38.30
N LYS A 165 -6.78 -5.78 38.79
CA LYS A 165 -5.79 -6.51 39.59
C LYS A 165 -4.81 -7.34 38.75
N ILE A 166 -5.05 -7.49 37.44
CA ILE A 166 -4.13 -8.19 36.53
C ILE A 166 -3.01 -7.21 36.16
N GLY A 167 -1.92 -7.25 36.93
CA GLY A 167 -0.78 -6.35 36.76
C GLY A 167 -0.16 -6.39 35.36
N GLU A 168 -0.21 -7.54 34.68
CA GLU A 168 0.27 -7.68 33.29
C GLU A 168 -0.57 -6.88 32.28
N VAL A 169 -1.84 -6.62 32.58
CA VAL A 169 -2.72 -5.78 31.76
C VAL A 169 -2.56 -4.32 32.15
N THR A 170 -2.75 -3.99 33.43
CA THR A 170 -2.82 -2.58 33.87
C THR A 170 -1.49 -1.84 33.85
N ARG A 171 -0.36 -2.55 33.91
CA ARG A 171 0.98 -1.94 33.82
C ARG A 171 1.52 -1.84 32.39
N HIS A 172 0.80 -2.37 31.41
CA HIS A 172 1.21 -2.26 30.01
C HIS A 172 1.11 -0.79 29.56
N SER A 173 2.14 -0.26 28.90
CA SER A 173 2.20 1.16 28.50
C SER A 173 1.02 1.60 27.62
N SER A 174 0.53 0.69 26.78
CA SER A 174 -0.61 0.88 25.90
C SER A 174 -1.97 0.51 26.51
N PHE A 175 -2.05 0.14 27.79
CA PHE A 175 -3.35 0.04 28.46
C PHE A 175 -3.96 1.43 28.62
N GLU A 176 -5.26 1.55 28.37
CA GLU A 176 -5.99 2.82 28.44
C GLU A 176 -7.05 2.80 29.54
N SER A 177 -8.05 1.94 29.41
CA SER A 177 -9.19 1.91 30.32
C SER A 177 -9.91 0.57 30.29
N VAL A 178 -10.86 0.42 31.21
CA VAL A 178 -11.79 -0.69 31.26
C VAL A 178 -13.20 -0.13 31.32
N GLU A 179 -14.09 -0.67 30.48
CA GLU A 179 -15.48 -0.25 30.35
C GLU A 179 -16.39 -1.48 30.49
N ILE A 180 -17.63 -1.30 30.95
CA ILE A 180 -18.66 -2.36 30.90
C ILE A 180 -19.49 -2.12 29.64
N VAL A 181 -19.67 -3.16 28.84
CA VAL A 181 -20.51 -3.12 27.64
C VAL A 181 -21.53 -4.26 27.66
N GLU A 182 -22.74 -3.97 27.18
CA GLU A 182 -23.76 -4.99 26.97
C GLU A 182 -23.60 -5.59 25.57
N LYS A 183 -23.57 -6.92 25.47
CA LYS A 183 -23.56 -7.67 24.21
C LYS A 183 -24.66 -8.72 24.23
N PHE A 184 -25.16 -9.09 23.06
CA PHE A 184 -26.12 -10.17 22.92
C PHE A 184 -25.37 -11.50 22.75
N ASP A 185 -25.70 -12.49 23.57
CA ASP A 185 -25.23 -13.88 23.44
C ASP A 185 -26.21 -14.64 22.52
N PRO A 186 -25.80 -14.96 21.27
CA PRO A 186 -26.68 -15.63 20.32
C PRO A 186 -26.99 -17.08 20.66
N LEU A 187 -26.17 -17.74 21.50
CA LEU A 187 -26.39 -19.15 21.85
C LEU A 187 -27.51 -19.30 22.87
N ASN A 188 -27.58 -18.37 23.82
CA ASN A 188 -28.56 -18.40 24.91
C ASN A 188 -29.70 -17.41 24.70
N SER A 189 -29.65 -16.60 23.64
CA SER A 189 -30.62 -15.54 23.35
C SER A 189 -30.82 -14.57 24.52
N THR A 190 -29.72 -14.18 25.17
CA THR A 190 -29.72 -13.27 26.34
C THR A 190 -28.71 -12.16 26.20
N LYS A 191 -28.98 -11.02 26.82
CA LYS A 191 -28.00 -9.94 26.98
C LYS A 191 -27.01 -10.31 28.10
N ARG A 192 -25.72 -10.03 27.88
CA ARG A 192 -24.64 -10.24 28.85
C ARG A 192 -23.79 -8.98 28.98
N LEU A 193 -23.39 -8.68 30.21
CA LEU A 193 -22.41 -7.65 30.48
C LEU A 193 -21.00 -8.25 30.34
N LEU A 194 -20.19 -7.62 29.51
CA LEU A 194 -18.79 -7.95 29.31
C LEU A 194 -17.92 -6.74 29.66
N THR A 195 -16.69 -7.03 30.05
CA THR A 195 -15.67 -6.04 30.31
C THR A 195 -14.89 -5.78 29.02
N LYS A 196 -14.96 -4.55 28.53
CA LYS A 196 -14.19 -4.04 27.39
C LYS A 196 -12.87 -3.47 27.89
N ILE A 197 -11.76 -4.05 27.45
CA ILE A 197 -10.41 -3.56 27.75
C ILE A 197 -9.96 -2.72 26.57
N VAL A 198 -9.80 -1.40 26.80
CA VAL A 198 -9.39 -0.42 25.80
C VAL A 198 -7.88 -0.26 25.82
N THR A 199 -7.29 -0.13 24.64
CA THR A 199 -5.85 0.04 24.44
C THR A 199 -5.55 1.28 23.60
N LYS A 200 -4.32 1.78 23.68
CA LYS A 200 -3.85 2.96 22.94
C LYS A 200 -3.48 2.65 21.49
N ASP A 201 -3.20 1.39 21.17
CA ASP A 201 -2.79 0.94 19.85
C ASP A 201 -3.22 -0.52 19.57
N PRO A 202 -3.43 -0.89 18.30
CA PRO A 202 -3.89 -2.23 17.94
C PRO A 202 -2.90 -3.34 18.29
N VAL A 203 -1.59 -3.03 18.38
CA VAL A 203 -0.54 -4.02 18.67
C VAL A 203 -0.72 -4.54 20.10
N ALA A 204 -1.06 -3.66 21.04
CA ALA A 204 -1.35 -4.02 22.42
C ALA A 204 -2.47 -5.07 22.55
N VAL A 205 -3.51 -5.02 21.72
CA VAL A 205 -4.60 -6.03 21.73
C VAL A 205 -4.05 -7.43 21.49
N ARG A 206 -3.12 -7.59 20.55
CA ARG A 206 -2.50 -8.89 20.22
C ARG A 206 -1.71 -9.46 21.40
N THR A 207 -1.05 -8.60 22.18
CA THR A 207 -0.27 -8.99 23.36
C THR A 207 -1.17 -9.26 24.56
N LEU A 208 -2.06 -8.32 24.89
CA LEU A 208 -2.87 -8.34 26.11
C LEU A 208 -3.98 -9.39 26.11
N ARG A 209 -4.48 -9.80 24.93
CA ARG A 209 -5.49 -10.88 24.84
C ARG A 209 -5.03 -12.21 25.43
N THR A 210 -3.72 -12.44 25.52
CA THR A 210 -3.14 -13.66 26.11
C THR A 210 -3.08 -13.62 27.64
N LYS A 211 -3.39 -12.46 28.24
CA LYS A 211 -3.30 -12.20 29.69
C LYS A 211 -4.63 -12.40 30.41
N VAL A 212 -5.67 -12.75 29.67
CA VAL A 212 -6.97 -13.15 30.19
C VAL A 212 -7.28 -14.57 29.70
N PRO A 213 -8.05 -15.38 30.46
CA PRO A 213 -8.38 -16.75 30.04
C PRO A 213 -9.22 -16.79 28.76
N ILE A 214 -10.17 -15.87 28.62
CA ILE A 214 -11.04 -15.76 27.45
C ILE A 214 -11.09 -14.30 26.98
N ALA A 215 -10.72 -14.11 25.71
CA ALA A 215 -10.73 -12.82 25.03
C ALA A 215 -11.61 -12.91 23.77
N TRP A 216 -12.72 -12.18 23.75
CA TRP A 216 -13.60 -12.06 22.59
C TRP A 216 -13.25 -10.81 21.77
N GLU A 217 -13.58 -10.83 20.47
CA GLU A 217 -13.27 -9.75 19.51
C GLU A 217 -11.77 -9.37 19.45
N ALA A 218 -10.89 -10.19 20.02
CA ALA A 218 -9.45 -9.91 20.19
C ALA A 218 -8.58 -10.29 18.99
N ASN A 219 -9.19 -10.74 17.88
CA ASN A 219 -8.51 -11.12 16.64
C ASN A 219 -9.13 -10.43 15.41
N ILE A 220 -9.67 -9.23 15.61
CA ILE A 220 -10.22 -8.37 14.56
C ILE A 220 -9.18 -7.29 14.27
N ARG A 221 -8.85 -7.06 13.00
CA ARG A 221 -7.96 -5.94 12.62
C ARG A 221 -8.64 -4.63 13.00
N TYR A 222 -7.88 -3.66 13.51
CA TYR A 222 -8.48 -2.43 14.06
C TYR A 222 -9.36 -1.67 13.07
N HIS A 223 -8.93 -1.47 11.82
CA HIS A 223 -9.76 -0.80 10.80
C HIS A 223 -11.10 -1.52 10.57
N ILE A 224 -11.13 -2.85 10.68
CA ILE A 224 -12.38 -3.63 10.57
C ILE A 224 -13.26 -3.45 11.81
N ASN A 225 -12.67 -3.45 13.01
CA ASN A 225 -13.41 -3.16 14.25
C ASN A 225 -13.99 -1.74 14.25
N TYR A 226 -13.22 -0.76 13.76
CA TYR A 226 -13.66 0.61 13.54
C TYR A 226 -14.85 0.67 12.56
N ILE A 227 -14.78 -0.04 11.43
CA ILE A 227 -15.88 -0.14 10.46
C ILE A 227 -17.16 -0.67 11.13
N TYR A 228 -17.05 -1.73 11.95
CA TYR A 228 -18.19 -2.33 12.63
C TYR A 228 -18.84 -1.36 13.62
N ASP A 229 -18.05 -0.72 14.48
CA ASP A 229 -18.59 0.17 15.51
C ASP A 229 -19.12 1.48 14.94
N ARG A 230 -18.52 1.96 13.85
CA ARG A 230 -18.96 3.17 13.15
C ARG A 230 -20.03 2.91 12.10
N GLN A 231 -20.39 1.64 11.88
CA GLN A 231 -21.38 1.20 10.89
C GLN A 231 -21.10 1.76 9.49
N LEU A 232 -19.81 1.79 9.10
CA LEU A 232 -19.38 2.31 7.81
C LEU A 232 -19.43 1.20 6.75
N ILE A 233 -19.64 1.59 5.50
CA ILE A 233 -19.70 0.68 4.37
C ILE A 233 -18.77 1.21 3.28
N PRO A 234 -17.58 0.58 3.10
CA PRO A 234 -16.72 0.88 1.96
C PRO A 234 -17.45 0.65 0.63
N GLY A 235 -17.26 1.57 -0.31
CA GLY A 235 -17.90 1.60 -1.61
C GLY A 235 -19.14 2.50 -1.68
N LEU A 236 -19.68 2.97 -0.55
CA LEU A 236 -20.82 3.89 -0.54
C LEU A 236 -20.41 5.36 -0.51
N PRO A 237 -21.27 6.27 -1.03
CA PRO A 237 -21.07 7.70 -0.97
C PRO A 237 -21.47 8.29 0.40
N TYR A 238 -20.69 9.26 0.86
CA TYR A 238 -20.88 9.95 2.13
C TYR A 238 -20.74 11.47 1.96
N THR A 239 -21.44 12.19 2.83
CA THR A 239 -21.24 13.60 3.12
C THR A 239 -20.52 13.73 4.47
N ILE A 240 -19.50 14.58 4.54
CA ILE A 240 -18.72 14.83 5.76
C ILE A 240 -18.92 16.28 6.20
N TYR A 241 -19.19 16.47 7.48
CA TYR A 241 -19.22 17.79 8.14
C TYR A 241 -18.61 17.69 9.54
N GLY A 242 -17.38 18.15 9.70
CA GLY A 242 -16.68 18.14 10.99
C GLY A 242 -16.40 16.71 11.47
N ASP A 243 -17.12 16.29 12.51
CA ASP A 243 -17.08 14.95 13.11
C ASP A 243 -18.16 13.99 12.59
N ARG A 244 -19.07 14.49 11.74
CA ARG A 244 -20.20 13.72 11.20
C ARG A 244 -19.88 13.19 9.82
N ILE A 245 -20.14 11.90 9.64
CA ILE A 245 -20.09 11.17 8.38
C ILE A 245 -21.51 10.65 8.14
N ILE A 246 -22.14 11.09 7.07
CA ILE A 246 -23.55 10.84 6.78
C ILE A 246 -23.62 10.08 5.45
N GLU A 247 -24.22 8.90 5.45
CA GLU A 247 -24.46 8.12 4.23
C GLU A 247 -25.39 8.88 3.29
N ILE A 248 -25.03 8.93 2.01
CA ILE A 248 -25.88 9.51 0.97
C ILE A 248 -26.74 8.38 0.38
N TYR A 249 -28.04 8.62 0.31
CA TYR A 249 -28.99 7.74 -0.36
C TYR A 249 -29.69 8.50 -1.48
N ASP A 250 -29.71 7.93 -2.68
CA ASP A 250 -30.44 8.46 -3.83
C ASP A 250 -31.95 8.12 -3.79
N VAL A 251 -32.36 7.31 -2.82
CA VAL A 251 -33.72 6.77 -2.69
C VAL A 251 -34.33 7.16 -1.34
N ASP A 252 -35.64 7.37 -1.33
CA ASP A 252 -36.41 7.52 -0.10
C ASP A 252 -36.50 6.18 0.63
N ILE A 253 -35.83 6.09 1.78
CA ILE A 253 -35.72 4.87 2.58
C ILE A 253 -37.08 4.38 3.06
N GLU A 254 -38.01 5.28 3.39
CA GLU A 254 -39.32 4.88 3.92
C GLU A 254 -40.20 4.28 2.83
N SER A 255 -40.23 4.90 1.64
CA SER A 255 -40.88 4.33 0.46
C SER A 255 -40.29 2.97 0.07
N LEU A 256 -38.96 2.83 0.14
CA LEU A 256 -38.27 1.57 -0.12
C LEU A 256 -38.63 0.49 0.94
N ARG A 257 -38.68 0.87 2.22
CA ARG A 257 -39.10 0.01 3.33
C ARG A 257 -40.51 -0.53 3.12
N GLU A 258 -41.48 0.35 2.84
CA GLU A 258 -42.87 -0.05 2.57
C GLU A 258 -42.97 -1.03 1.40
N SER A 259 -42.24 -0.76 0.32
CA SER A 259 -42.20 -1.61 -0.88
C SER A 259 -41.63 -3.00 -0.58
N ILE A 260 -40.51 -3.07 0.14
CA ILE A 260 -39.84 -4.32 0.52
C ILE A 260 -40.72 -5.17 1.44
N VAL A 261 -41.29 -4.56 2.49
CA VAL A 261 -42.14 -5.26 3.46
C VAL A 261 -43.36 -5.85 2.75
N LYS A 262 -43.98 -5.07 1.86
CA LYS A 262 -45.13 -5.52 1.07
C LYS A 262 -44.78 -6.64 0.09
N MET A 263 -43.65 -6.53 -0.61
CA MET A 263 -43.28 -7.48 -1.67
C MET A 263 -42.77 -8.81 -1.12
N LEU A 264 -42.01 -8.78 -0.03
CA LEU A 264 -41.37 -9.97 0.55
C LEU A 264 -42.19 -10.58 1.70
N ALA A 265 -43.31 -9.96 2.10
CA ALA A 265 -44.15 -10.38 3.22
C ALA A 265 -43.34 -10.68 4.50
N LEU A 266 -42.27 -9.90 4.72
CA LEU A 266 -41.32 -10.13 5.80
C LEU A 266 -41.92 -9.73 7.15
N PRO A 267 -41.59 -10.47 8.23
CA PRO A 267 -41.80 -9.97 9.59
C PRO A 267 -41.07 -8.63 9.76
N PRO A 268 -41.61 -7.69 10.57
CA PRO A 268 -40.98 -6.39 10.81
C PRO A 268 -39.51 -6.49 11.22
N GLU A 269 -39.16 -7.48 12.05
CA GLU A 269 -37.79 -7.74 12.52
C GLU A 269 -36.81 -8.12 11.40
N SER A 270 -37.29 -8.70 10.30
CA SER A 270 -36.47 -9.04 9.14
C SER A 270 -36.37 -7.91 8.11
N SER A 271 -37.20 -6.88 8.24
CA SER A 271 -37.24 -5.76 7.29
C SER A 271 -35.96 -4.92 7.33
N ASP A 272 -35.34 -4.77 8.50
CA ASP A 272 -34.13 -3.95 8.65
C ASP A 272 -32.92 -4.54 7.90
N ILE A 273 -32.79 -5.87 7.88
CA ILE A 273 -31.76 -6.56 7.10
C ILE A 273 -32.02 -6.34 5.61
N ALA A 274 -33.27 -6.52 5.16
CA ALA A 274 -33.62 -6.34 3.76
C ALA A 274 -33.35 -4.90 3.28
N ILE A 275 -33.64 -3.90 4.11
CA ILE A 275 -33.38 -2.48 3.82
C ILE A 275 -31.89 -2.18 3.81
N HIS A 276 -31.12 -2.77 4.73
CA HIS A 276 -29.65 -2.64 4.71
C HIS A 276 -29.07 -3.11 3.37
N PHE A 277 -29.51 -4.26 2.85
CA PHE A 277 -29.09 -4.73 1.53
C PHE A 277 -29.65 -3.90 0.38
N ALA A 278 -30.91 -3.46 0.45
CA ALA A 278 -31.51 -2.66 -0.61
C ALA A 278 -30.77 -1.32 -0.79
N LYS A 279 -30.32 -0.68 0.28
CA LYS A 279 -29.45 0.50 0.22
C LYS A 279 -28.19 0.26 -0.61
N LEU A 280 -27.56 -0.91 -0.47
CA LEU A 280 -26.38 -1.29 -1.26
C LEU A 280 -26.72 -1.45 -2.74
N PHE A 281 -27.86 -2.07 -3.06
CA PHE A 281 -28.24 -2.36 -4.43
C PHE A 281 -28.74 -1.14 -5.20
N GLU A 282 -29.39 -0.19 -4.52
CA GLU A 282 -29.88 1.07 -5.11
C GLU A 282 -28.79 2.15 -5.18
N SER A 283 -27.67 1.97 -4.47
CA SER A 283 -26.57 2.93 -4.51
C SER A 283 -25.93 2.98 -5.90
N LYS A 284 -25.79 4.19 -6.43
CA LYS A 284 -25.14 4.37 -7.74
C LYS A 284 -23.70 3.91 -7.70
N TRP A 285 -23.34 3.14 -8.72
CA TRP A 285 -21.95 2.82 -9.00
C TRP A 285 -21.21 4.07 -9.50
N PHE A 286 -19.95 4.24 -9.08
CA PHE A 286 -19.05 5.26 -9.62
C PHE A 286 -17.88 4.62 -10.34
N THR A 287 -17.32 5.32 -11.32
CA THR A 287 -16.14 4.85 -12.05
C THR A 287 -14.92 5.68 -11.64
N PRO A 288 -14.03 5.16 -10.76
CA PRO A 288 -12.83 5.89 -10.39
C PRO A 288 -11.90 6.07 -11.60
N LYS A 289 -11.22 7.22 -11.66
CA LYS A 289 -10.07 7.44 -12.54
C LYS A 289 -9.01 6.39 -12.16
N ARG A 290 -8.55 5.62 -13.15
CA ARG A 290 -7.59 4.54 -12.94
C ARG A 290 -6.72 4.36 -14.17
N ILE A 291 -5.48 3.95 -13.91
CA ILE A 291 -4.49 3.64 -14.92
C ILE A 291 -3.90 2.27 -14.62
N ALA A 292 -3.94 1.39 -15.61
CA ALA A 292 -3.20 0.13 -15.58
C ALA A 292 -1.76 0.40 -16.02
N VAL A 293 -0.82 -0.20 -15.30
CA VAL A 293 0.61 -0.09 -15.56
C VAL A 293 1.17 -1.50 -15.71
N ASP A 294 1.97 -1.70 -16.75
CA ASP A 294 2.72 -2.93 -16.98
C ASP A 294 4.16 -2.56 -17.34
N ILE A 295 5.14 -3.32 -16.85
CA ILE A 295 6.56 -3.04 -17.07
C ILE A 295 7.26 -4.26 -17.64
N GLU A 296 8.25 -4.01 -18.48
CA GLU A 296 9.16 -5.03 -18.96
C GLU A 296 10.56 -4.70 -18.46
N VAL A 297 11.27 -5.72 -17.98
CA VAL A 297 12.61 -5.59 -17.44
C VAL A 297 13.55 -6.43 -18.28
N TYR A 298 14.74 -5.91 -18.53
CA TYR A 298 15.76 -6.69 -19.21
C TYR A 298 16.12 -7.95 -18.44
N THR A 299 16.18 -9.09 -19.10
CA THR A 299 16.66 -10.33 -18.52
C THR A 299 17.72 -10.94 -19.45
N PRO A 300 18.96 -11.15 -18.97
CA PRO A 300 20.02 -11.77 -19.79
C PRO A 300 19.81 -13.28 -19.97
N PHE A 301 19.00 -13.91 -19.13
CA PHE A 301 18.68 -15.34 -19.17
C PHE A 301 17.18 -15.53 -19.30
N GLU A 302 16.75 -16.24 -20.35
CA GLU A 302 15.35 -16.60 -20.54
C GLU A 302 14.82 -17.44 -19.36
N GLY A 303 13.57 -17.19 -18.97
CA GLY A 303 12.90 -17.92 -17.88
C GLY A 303 13.30 -17.50 -16.46
N ARG A 304 14.21 -16.53 -16.29
CA ARG A 304 14.55 -15.97 -14.98
C ARG A 304 13.77 -14.67 -14.73
N VAL A 305 12.96 -14.65 -13.67
CA VAL A 305 12.31 -13.43 -13.19
C VAL A 305 13.33 -12.61 -12.38
N PRO A 306 13.57 -11.33 -12.71
CA PRO A 306 14.51 -10.49 -11.97
C PRO A 306 13.95 -10.17 -10.57
N SER A 307 14.85 -9.96 -9.60
CA SER A 307 14.45 -9.58 -8.25
C SER A 307 14.10 -8.09 -8.20
N PRO A 308 12.89 -7.70 -7.76
CA PRO A 308 12.51 -6.29 -7.63
C PRO A 308 13.22 -5.58 -6.46
N ASP A 309 13.66 -6.33 -5.44
CA ASP A 309 14.39 -5.77 -4.29
C ASP A 309 15.82 -5.34 -4.67
N ILE A 310 16.46 -6.13 -5.54
CA ILE A 310 17.81 -5.85 -6.05
C ILE A 310 17.76 -4.92 -7.26
N ALA A 311 16.72 -5.05 -8.10
CA ALA A 311 16.56 -4.30 -9.35
C ALA A 311 17.83 -4.33 -10.23
N GLU A 312 18.42 -5.53 -10.41
CA GLU A 312 19.73 -5.73 -11.06
C GLU A 312 19.79 -5.34 -12.55
N TYR A 313 18.63 -5.21 -13.21
CA TYR A 313 18.53 -4.92 -14.63
C TYR A 313 17.56 -3.76 -14.90
N PRO A 314 17.80 -2.99 -15.97
CA PRO A 314 16.97 -1.82 -16.28
C PRO A 314 15.57 -2.21 -16.74
N ILE A 315 14.59 -1.38 -16.40
CA ILE A 315 13.28 -1.35 -17.03
C ILE A 315 13.46 -0.93 -18.49
N ILE A 316 12.93 -1.74 -19.40
CA ILE A 316 13.07 -1.55 -20.85
C ILE A 316 11.83 -0.96 -21.50
N SER A 317 10.67 -1.15 -20.88
CA SER A 317 9.46 -0.45 -21.27
C SER A 317 8.45 -0.37 -20.13
N ILE A 318 7.56 0.61 -20.23
CA ILE A 318 6.42 0.80 -19.33
C ILE A 318 5.19 1.08 -20.20
N ALA A 319 4.16 0.24 -20.10
CA ALA A 319 2.88 0.43 -20.78
C ALA A 319 1.83 1.00 -19.83
N LEU A 320 1.05 1.95 -20.34
CA LEU A 320 0.03 2.69 -19.61
C LEU A 320 -1.29 2.63 -20.37
N ALA A 321 -2.35 2.21 -19.69
CA ALA A 321 -3.71 2.18 -20.22
C ALA A 321 -4.71 2.68 -19.17
N SER A 322 -5.38 3.80 -19.41
CA SER A 322 -6.34 4.38 -18.48
C SER A 322 -7.77 4.34 -18.98
N ASN A 323 -8.72 4.58 -18.07
CA ASN A 323 -10.13 4.78 -18.43
C ASN A 323 -10.46 6.22 -18.88
N ASP A 324 -9.46 7.11 -18.95
CA ASP A 324 -9.55 8.47 -19.49
C ASP A 324 -8.71 8.66 -20.78
N ASN A 325 -8.50 7.56 -21.52
CA ASN A 325 -7.87 7.49 -22.85
C ASN A 325 -6.35 7.68 -22.94
N ILE A 326 -5.62 7.54 -21.83
CA ILE A 326 -4.16 7.38 -21.88
C ILE A 326 -3.87 5.99 -22.45
N LYS A 327 -3.17 5.96 -23.58
CA LYS A 327 -2.60 4.75 -24.20
C LYS A 327 -1.17 5.08 -24.57
N LYS A 328 -0.22 4.74 -23.70
CA LYS A 328 1.17 5.20 -23.83
C LYS A 328 2.15 4.08 -23.51
N VAL A 329 3.24 4.01 -24.27
CA VAL A 329 4.32 3.05 -24.04
C VAL A 329 5.63 3.80 -24.04
N PHE A 330 6.31 3.77 -22.90
CA PHE A 330 7.67 4.22 -22.78
C PHE A 330 8.63 3.11 -23.14
N VAL A 331 9.68 3.40 -23.91
CA VAL A 331 10.66 2.41 -24.35
C VAL A 331 12.07 2.94 -24.15
N LEU A 332 12.94 2.16 -23.51
CA LEU A 332 14.35 2.46 -23.36
C LEU A 332 15.13 2.09 -24.63
N PHE A 333 15.82 3.07 -25.22
CA PHE A 333 16.65 2.90 -26.40
C PHE A 333 17.88 2.02 -26.11
N ARG A 334 18.26 1.19 -27.08
CA ARG A 334 19.44 0.30 -27.07
C ARG A 334 20.11 0.34 -28.43
N GLU A 335 21.43 0.23 -28.48
CA GLU A 335 22.18 0.40 -29.72
C GLU A 335 21.79 -0.60 -30.83
N ASN A 336 21.34 -1.80 -30.42
CA ASN A 336 20.94 -2.87 -31.34
C ASN A 336 19.42 -2.92 -31.62
N LEU A 337 18.64 -1.91 -31.17
CA LEU A 337 17.21 -1.83 -31.48
C LEU A 337 17.02 -1.57 -32.97
N LYS A 338 16.68 -2.62 -33.73
CA LYS A 338 16.10 -2.47 -35.07
C LYS A 338 14.68 -1.98 -34.87
N ILE A 339 14.46 -0.68 -35.06
CA ILE A 339 13.11 -0.12 -35.18
C ILE A 339 12.51 -0.74 -36.45
N LEU A 340 11.70 -1.79 -36.28
CA LEU A 340 10.90 -2.34 -37.36
C LEU A 340 9.94 -1.22 -37.77
N LYS A 341 9.97 -0.85 -39.06
CA LYS A 341 9.08 0.19 -39.58
C LYS A 341 7.62 -0.20 -39.34
N ASP A 342 6.86 0.81 -38.93
CA ASP A 342 5.41 0.84 -38.80
C ASP A 342 4.83 -0.20 -37.84
N VAL A 343 5.16 -0.08 -36.54
CA VAL A 343 4.27 -0.59 -35.50
C VAL A 343 2.99 0.23 -35.55
N VAL A 344 1.98 -0.28 -36.26
CA VAL A 344 0.62 0.27 -36.23
C VAL A 344 -0.01 -0.16 -34.92
N CYS A 345 0.17 0.65 -33.88
CA CYS A 345 -0.50 0.47 -32.60
C CYS A 345 -1.31 1.71 -32.23
N ASP A 346 -2.45 1.49 -31.59
CA ASP A 346 -3.29 2.53 -31.00
C ASP A 346 -2.71 2.97 -29.64
N ALA A 347 -1.44 3.37 -29.63
CA ALA A 347 -0.71 3.83 -28.45
C ALA A 347 0.39 4.83 -28.83
N ASP A 348 0.59 5.84 -28.00
CA ASP A 348 1.68 6.81 -28.11
C ASP A 348 2.99 6.17 -27.61
N ILE A 349 3.96 5.97 -28.51
CA ILE A 349 5.25 5.37 -28.17
C ILE A 349 6.30 6.48 -28.00
N GLU A 350 6.88 6.57 -26.80
CA GLU A 350 7.92 7.54 -26.47
C GLU A 350 9.22 6.81 -26.11
N ILE A 351 10.32 7.19 -26.77
CA ILE A 351 11.61 6.52 -26.66
C ILE A 351 12.57 7.38 -25.82
N TYR A 352 13.14 6.78 -24.79
CA TYR A 352 14.09 7.40 -23.86
C TYR A 352 15.50 6.87 -24.10
N ASP A 353 16.51 7.72 -23.93
CA ASP A 353 17.92 7.33 -24.00
C ASP A 353 18.48 6.83 -22.65
N ASN A 354 17.74 7.04 -21.56
CA ASN A 354 18.09 6.60 -20.22
C ASN A 354 16.83 6.28 -19.39
N GLU A 355 16.95 5.31 -18.48
CA GLU A 355 15.86 4.81 -17.63
C GLU A 355 15.38 5.87 -16.64
N TYR A 356 16.28 6.71 -16.13
CA TYR A 356 15.94 7.73 -15.14
C TYR A 356 14.94 8.75 -15.68
N GLY A 357 15.14 9.25 -16.91
CA GLY A 357 14.20 10.15 -17.59
C GLY A 357 12.86 9.48 -17.88
N MET A 358 12.88 8.21 -18.28
CA MET A 358 11.67 7.41 -18.49
C MET A 358 10.83 7.31 -17.19
N MET A 359 11.48 7.05 -16.06
CA MET A 359 10.81 6.95 -14.77
C MET A 359 10.23 8.28 -14.29
N ILE A 360 10.90 9.41 -14.55
CA ILE A 360 10.39 10.74 -14.20
C ILE A 360 9.09 11.03 -14.94
N ASP A 361 9.05 10.81 -16.25
CA ASP A 361 7.86 11.08 -17.06
C ASP A 361 6.73 10.12 -16.72
N PHE A 362 7.05 8.85 -16.44
CA PHE A 362 6.09 7.88 -15.89
C PHE A 362 5.45 8.37 -14.60
N LEU A 363 6.26 8.71 -13.59
CA LEU A 363 5.75 9.21 -12.31
C LEU A 363 4.96 10.51 -12.48
N SER A 364 5.36 11.37 -13.41
CA SER A 364 4.64 12.61 -13.73
C SER A 364 3.24 12.36 -14.29
N ILE A 365 3.01 11.24 -14.99
CA ILE A 365 1.66 10.84 -15.43
C ILE A 365 0.87 10.26 -14.25
N ILE A 366 1.49 9.43 -13.41
CA ILE A 366 0.82 8.80 -12.26
C ILE A 366 0.40 9.82 -11.19
N LEU A 367 1.13 10.92 -11.05
CA LEU A 367 0.86 11.98 -10.07
C LEU A 367 -0.17 13.03 -10.53
N GLN A 368 -0.70 12.93 -11.77
CA GLN A 368 -1.77 13.78 -12.30
C GLN A 368 -3.17 13.20 -12.05
#